data_AF-A0A0S2TEW6-F1
#
_entry.id   AF-A0A0S2TEW6-F1
#
_cell.length_a   1.000
_cell.length_b   1.000
_cell.length_c   1.000
_cell.angle_alpha   90.00
_cell.angle_beta   90.00
_cell.angle_gamma   90.00
#
_symmetry.space_group_name_H-M   'P 1'
#
loop_
_entity.id
_entity.type
_entity.pdbx_description
1 polymer ?
#
loop_
_entity_poly.entity_id
_entity_poly.type
_entity_poly.pdbx_seq_one_letter_code
_entity_poly.pdbx_strand_id
1 'polypeptide(L)'
;MRKLLLILGLCLPVFGSVLAGELKTITLSVDKMTCNMCPITVKKALRQVDGVTEVSAKYEGDGIGWATVTYDPAKADVEDLTFATEQAGYPSRLKP
;
A
#
# COMPACT_ATOMS: atom_id res chain seq x y z
N MET A 1 8.80 35.70 -53.43
CA MET A 1 9.20 34.27 -53.44
C MET A 1 10.02 34.04 -52.16
N ARG A 2 9.52 33.40 -51.10
CA ARG A 2 9.32 31.96 -50.99
C ARG A 2 8.51 31.68 -49.71
N LYS A 3 7.30 31.11 -49.87
CA LYS A 3 6.63 30.09 -49.01
C LYS A 3 6.53 30.42 -47.51
N LEU A 4 5.40 30.81 -46.91
CA LEU A 4 4.08 30.14 -46.81
C LEU A 4 4.17 28.65 -46.42
N LEU A 5 3.73 28.34 -45.18
CA LEU A 5 3.12 27.11 -44.61
C LEU A 5 3.50 27.03 -43.10
N LEU A 6 2.73 27.54 -42.13
CA LEU A 6 1.51 26.97 -41.50
C LEU A 6 1.60 25.49 -41.14
N ILE A 7 1.97 25.16 -39.87
CA ILE A 7 1.50 24.02 -39.04
C ILE A 7 1.81 24.41 -37.57
N LEU A 8 0.90 24.96 -36.75
CA LEU A 8 -0.15 24.29 -35.97
C LEU A 8 0.29 22.98 -35.30
N GLY A 9 1.16 23.08 -34.29
CA GLY A 9 1.52 21.98 -33.40
C GLY A 9 1.30 22.36 -31.94
N LEU A 10 0.02 22.42 -31.56
CA LEU A 10 -0.50 22.60 -30.21
C LEU A 10 0.09 21.54 -29.26
N CYS A 11 1.22 21.81 -28.60
CA CYS A 11 1.66 21.01 -27.46
C CYS A 11 0.92 21.52 -26.22
N LEU A 12 -0.40 21.33 -26.19
CA LEU A 12 -1.14 21.42 -24.94
C LEU A 12 -0.73 20.22 -24.08
N PRO A 13 -0.57 20.44 -22.77
CA PRO A 13 0.17 19.54 -21.92
C PRO A 13 -0.60 18.24 -21.81
N VAL A 14 0.07 17.11 -21.99
CA VAL A 14 -0.42 15.85 -21.44
C VAL A 14 -0.19 15.93 -19.92
N PHE A 15 -0.85 16.87 -19.25
CA PHE A 15 -1.30 16.69 -17.88
C PHE A 15 -2.37 15.61 -17.97
N GLY A 16 -1.90 14.37 -18.19
CA GLY A 16 -2.70 13.22 -17.86
C GLY A 16 -3.00 13.38 -16.38
N SER A 17 -4.23 13.76 -16.07
CA SER A 17 -4.78 13.67 -14.75
C SER A 17 -4.59 12.22 -14.35
N VAL A 18 -3.52 11.94 -13.62
CA VAL A 18 -3.38 10.71 -12.87
C VAL A 18 -4.63 10.70 -12.00
N LEU A 19 -5.60 9.87 -12.35
CA LEU A 19 -6.62 9.43 -11.40
C LEU A 19 -5.83 8.65 -10.35
N ALA A 20 -5.22 9.38 -9.43
CA ALA A 20 -4.69 8.81 -8.22
C ALA A 20 -5.93 8.34 -7.47
N GLY A 21 -6.23 7.05 -7.54
CA GLY A 21 -7.15 6.42 -6.60
C GLY A 21 -6.73 6.84 -5.20
N GLU A 22 -7.70 7.27 -4.40
CA GLU A 22 -7.43 7.81 -3.06
C GLU A 22 -6.84 6.68 -2.21
N LEU A 23 -5.53 6.68 -2.06
CA LEU A 23 -4.84 5.69 -1.25
C LEU A 23 -5.25 5.89 0.21
N LYS A 24 -5.59 4.78 0.87
CA LYS A 24 -5.95 4.77 2.28
C LYS A 24 -4.80 4.22 3.10
N THR A 25 -4.46 4.90 4.19
CA THR A 25 -3.49 4.42 5.17
C THR A 25 -4.20 3.98 6.43
N ILE A 26 -3.94 2.75 6.86
CA ILE A 26 -4.46 2.19 8.13
C ILE A 26 -3.31 1.63 8.96
N THR A 27 -3.56 1.43 10.25
CA THR A 27 -2.65 0.70 11.13
C THR A 27 -3.34 -0.55 11.65
N LEU A 28 -2.66 -1.68 11.55
CA LEU A 28 -3.08 -2.97 12.07
C LEU A 28 -2.31 -3.28 13.36
N SER A 29 -3.02 -3.78 14.37
CA SER A 29 -2.44 -4.51 15.50
C SER A 29 -2.13 -5.93 15.07
N VAL A 30 -0.90 -6.37 15.24
CA VAL A 30 -0.42 -7.68 14.78
C VAL A 30 -0.01 -8.51 15.98
N ASP A 31 -0.67 -9.65 16.15
CA ASP A 31 -0.41 -10.59 17.22
C ASP A 31 0.73 -11.56 16.86
N LYS A 32 1.25 -12.27 17.87
CA LYS A 32 2.31 -13.29 17.74
C LYS A 32 3.62 -12.78 17.13
N MET A 33 3.83 -11.47 17.17
CA MET A 33 5.08 -10.86 16.72
C MET A 33 6.12 -11.00 17.84
N THR A 34 6.73 -12.17 18.04
CA THR A 34 7.59 -12.47 19.22
C THR A 34 9.10 -12.31 19.00
N CYS A 35 9.54 -11.88 17.81
CA CYS A 35 10.95 -11.74 17.46
C CYS A 35 11.18 -10.47 16.63
N ASN A 36 12.34 -9.85 16.78
CA ASN A 36 12.74 -8.63 16.08
C ASN A 36 12.74 -8.77 14.54
N MET A 37 12.79 -10.00 14.02
CA MET A 37 12.70 -10.28 12.58
C MET A 37 11.28 -10.54 12.09
N CYS A 38 10.30 -10.80 12.96
CA CYS A 38 8.89 -11.00 12.59
C CYS A 38 8.30 -9.88 11.72
N PRO A 39 8.63 -8.58 11.92
CA PRO A 39 8.17 -7.50 11.03
C PRO A 39 8.53 -7.70 9.55
N ILE A 40 9.60 -8.45 9.24
CA ILE A 40 10.01 -8.71 7.84
C ILE A 40 8.97 -9.61 7.16
N THR A 41 8.53 -10.68 7.82
CA THR A 41 7.53 -11.61 7.29
C THR A 41 6.19 -10.93 7.10
N VAL A 42 5.75 -10.14 8.08
CA VAL A 42 4.50 -9.37 8.00
C VAL A 42 4.53 -8.38 6.83
N LYS A 43 5.63 -7.64 6.66
CA LYS A 43 5.82 -6.76 5.50
C LYS A 43 5.75 -7.51 4.17
N LYS A 44 6.37 -8.70 4.09
CA LYS A 44 6.36 -9.51 2.88
C LYS A 44 4.94 -9.97 2.52
N ALA A 45 4.17 -10.42 3.50
CA ALA A 45 2.79 -10.86 3.29
C ALA A 45 1.89 -9.70 2.81
N LEU A 46 1.96 -8.55 3.47
CA LEU A 46 1.15 -7.37 3.09
C LEU A 46 1.49 -6.84 1.70
N ARG A 47 2.77 -6.87 1.30
CA ARG A 47 3.20 -6.45 -0.06
C ARG A 47 2.71 -7.37 -1.18
N GLN A 48 2.21 -8.56 -0.86
CA GLN A 48 1.66 -9.49 -1.85
C GLN A 48 0.18 -9.24 -2.13
N VAL A 49 -0.50 -8.44 -1.31
CA VAL A 49 -1.89 -8.03 -1.54
C VAL A 49 -1.93 -7.00 -2.67
N ASP A 50 -2.77 -7.23 -3.69
CA ASP A 50 -2.91 -6.28 -4.79
C ASP A 50 -3.48 -4.95 -4.26
N GLY A 51 -2.99 -3.84 -4.80
CA GLY A 51 -3.34 -2.50 -4.35
C GLY A 51 -2.53 -1.98 -3.15
N VAL A 52 -1.73 -2.80 -2.47
CA VAL A 52 -0.81 -2.30 -1.44
C VAL A 52 0.36 -1.56 -2.08
N THR A 53 0.60 -0.33 -1.65
CA THR A 53 1.66 0.54 -2.18
C THR A 53 2.79 0.76 -1.19
N GLU A 54 2.49 0.79 0.11
CA GLU A 54 3.48 0.99 1.16
C GLU A 54 3.17 0.15 2.40
N VAL A 55 4.23 -0.39 3.02
CA VAL A 55 4.11 -1.15 4.27
C VAL A 55 5.28 -0.85 5.19
N SER A 56 4.96 -0.50 6.43
CA SER A 56 5.88 -0.42 7.56
C SER A 56 5.40 -1.32 8.68
N ALA A 57 6.30 -2.01 9.37
CA ALA A 57 5.95 -2.85 10.51
C ALA A 57 6.97 -2.70 11.64
N LYS A 58 6.49 -2.73 12.88
CA LYS A 58 7.26 -2.55 14.09
C LYS A 58 6.88 -3.60 15.13
N TYR A 59 7.89 -4.15 15.78
CA TYR A 59 7.72 -4.97 16.98
C TYR A 59 7.75 -4.04 18.20
N GLU A 60 6.80 -4.17 19.12
CA GLU A 60 6.71 -3.31 20.32
C GLU A 60 6.95 -4.04 21.64
N GLY A 61 7.08 -5.36 21.64
CA GLY A 61 7.27 -6.17 22.85
C GLY A 61 6.10 -7.11 23.11
N ASP A 62 6.27 -8.03 24.06
CA ASP A 62 5.21 -8.90 24.58
C ASP A 62 4.41 -9.70 23.53
N GLY A 63 5.03 -9.99 22.38
CA GLY A 63 4.37 -10.69 21.28
C GLY A 63 3.40 -9.83 20.45
N ILE A 64 3.42 -8.51 20.62
CA ILE A 64 2.56 -7.55 19.92
C ILE A 64 3.43 -6.66 19.01
N GLY A 65 2.89 -6.35 17.84
CA GLY A 65 3.46 -5.35 16.94
C GLY A 65 2.39 -4.59 16.16
N TRP A 66 2.84 -3.69 15.30
CA TRP A 66 1.96 -2.91 14.43
C TRP A 66 2.46 -2.94 13.00
N ALA A 67 1.51 -2.88 12.06
CA ALA A 67 1.79 -2.67 10.65
C ALA A 67 0.98 -1.48 10.12
N THR A 68 1.65 -0.47 9.60
CA THR A 68 1.01 0.63 8.87
C THR A 68 1.05 0.29 7.39
N VAL A 69 -0.11 0.32 6.74
CA VAL A 69 -0.30 -0.09 5.35
C VAL A 69 -1.00 1.02 4.59
N THR A 70 -0.45 1.39 3.45
CA THR A 70 -1.10 2.25 2.47
C THR A 70 -1.54 1.38 1.28
N TYR A 71 -2.82 1.44 0.94
CA TYR A 71 -3.43 0.60 -0.10
C TYR A 71 -4.50 1.34 -0.91
N ASP A 72 -4.77 0.84 -2.11
CA ASP A 72 -5.87 1.28 -2.96
C ASP A 72 -7.18 0.59 -2.54
N PRO A 73 -8.17 1.32 -2.00
CA PRO A 73 -9.45 0.75 -1.57
C PRO A 73 -10.31 0.23 -2.72
N ALA A 74 -9.96 0.49 -3.98
CA ALA A 74 -10.61 -0.12 -5.13
C ALA A 74 -10.12 -1.55 -5.42
N LYS A 75 -9.03 -1.99 -4.78
CA LYS A 75 -8.35 -3.27 -5.06
C LYS A 75 -8.25 -4.21 -3.86
N ALA A 76 -8.17 -3.65 -2.66
CA ALA A 76 -8.09 -4.41 -1.42
C ALA A 76 -8.92 -3.73 -0.33
N ASP A 77 -9.31 -4.50 0.67
CA ASP A 77 -9.95 -4.01 1.89
C ASP A 77 -9.19 -4.43 3.16
N VAL A 78 -9.79 -4.20 4.34
CA VAL A 78 -9.13 -4.52 5.62
C VAL A 78 -9.08 -6.03 5.84
N GLU A 79 -10.10 -6.74 5.37
CA GLU A 79 -10.24 -8.19 5.44
C GLU A 79 -9.13 -8.87 4.62
N ASP A 80 -8.82 -8.39 3.41
CA ASP A 80 -7.70 -8.88 2.60
C ASP A 80 -6.35 -8.75 3.32
N LEU A 81 -6.11 -7.60 3.96
CA LEU A 81 -4.86 -7.31 4.67
C LEU A 81 -4.73 -8.16 5.94
N THR A 82 -5.81 -8.31 6.70
CA THR A 82 -5.83 -9.13 7.92
C THR A 82 -5.72 -10.62 7.58
N PHE A 83 -6.36 -11.07 6.51
CA PHE A 83 -6.22 -12.43 5.99
C PHE A 83 -4.79 -12.73 5.54
N ALA A 84 -4.14 -11.82 4.81
CA ALA A 84 -2.76 -12.02 4.34
C ALA A 84 -1.77 -12.21 5.51
N THR A 85 -1.94 -11.44 6.58
CA THR A 85 -1.10 -11.54 7.78
C THR A 85 -1.43 -12.79 8.60
N GLU A 86 -2.70 -13.19 8.68
CA GLU A 86 -3.12 -14.46 9.30
C GLU A 86 -2.53 -15.69 8.57
N GLN A 87 -2.55 -15.71 7.23
CA GLN A 87 -1.93 -16.77 6.42
C GLN A 87 -0.42 -16.85 6.65
N ALA A 88 0.23 -15.73 6.99
CA ALA A 88 1.64 -15.69 7.37
C ALA A 88 1.90 -16.10 8.84
N GLY A 89 0.86 -16.44 9.61
CA GLY A 89 0.93 -16.84 11.02
C GLY A 89 0.84 -15.68 12.02
N TYR A 90 0.53 -14.47 11.55
CA TYR A 90 0.47 -13.23 12.32
C TYR A 90 -0.93 -12.61 12.23
N PRO A 91 -1.92 -13.16 12.93
CA PRO A 91 -3.28 -12.61 12.89
C PRO A 91 -3.26 -11.14 13.31
N SER A 92 -4.08 -10.33 12.65
CA SER A 92 -4.09 -8.89 12.88
C SER A 92 -5.50 -8.31 12.87
N ARG A 93 -5.63 -7.09 13.41
CA ARG A 93 -6.88 -6.37 13.58
C ARG A 93 -6.67 -4.90 13.25
N LEU A 94 -7.70 -4.19 12.80
CA LEU A 94 -7.63 -2.74 12.71
C LEU A 94 -7.33 -2.15 14.10
N LYS A 95 -6.29 -1.32 14.20
CA LYS A 95 -6.00 -0.59 15.42
C LYS A 95 -7.10 0.47 15.62
N PRO A 96 -7.75 0.53 16.80
CA PRO A 96 -8.77 1.53 17.10
C PRO A 96 -8.21 2.96 17.13
#